data_AF-A0A497RAH7-F1
#
_entry.id   AF-A0A497RAH7-F1
#
_cell.length_a   1.000
_cell.length_b   1.000
_cell.length_c   1.000
_cell.angle_alpha   90.00
_cell.angle_beta   90.00
_cell.angle_gamma   90.00
#
_symmetry.space_group_name_H-M   'P 1'
#
loop_
_entity.id
_entity.type
_entity.pdbx_description
1 polymer ?
#
loop_
_entity_poly.entity_id
_entity_poly.type
_entity_poly.pdbx_seq_one_letter_code
_entity_poly.pdbx_strand_id
1 'polypeptide(L)'
;MYLNAFMDVLSGWFSRENLPALTGYAIAIFCGIFMLTELYSILTQKNEPDLFMMLLAGVIGGLIQGITRDALLAILAALCWLMIYSLWTIRQSPVWRELMLASLISYMVVLGGRFIMVVLEWHARTHFPWVTHPKQVPYWGLTGQQWFGISWNIFIYVFIILCLIFFGRRFLLVSRLTSPQV
;
A
#
# COMPACT_ATOMS: atom_id res chain seq x y z
N MET A 1 -37.72 21.12 8.46
CA MET A 1 -37.57 20.08 7.42
C MET A 1 -36.13 19.99 6.90
N TYR A 2 -35.49 21.09 6.50
CA TYR A 2 -34.08 21.08 6.04
C TYR A 2 -33.04 20.72 7.11
N LEU A 3 -33.26 21.10 8.38
CA LEU A 3 -32.34 20.77 9.47
C LEU A 3 -32.25 19.25 9.71
N ASN A 4 -33.37 18.54 9.64
CA ASN A 4 -33.40 17.09 9.84
C ASN A 4 -32.73 16.36 8.66
N ALA A 5 -32.99 16.78 7.43
CA ALA A 5 -32.30 16.24 6.26
C ALA A 5 -30.79 16.49 6.29
N PHE A 6 -30.35 17.66 6.77
CA PHE A 6 -28.94 17.95 6.97
C PHE A 6 -28.31 17.08 8.07
N MET A 7 -28.99 16.90 9.20
CA MET A 7 -28.53 16.04 10.29
C MET A 7 -28.51 14.55 9.91
N ASP A 8 -29.43 14.10 9.06
CA ASP A 8 -29.45 12.73 8.52
C ASP A 8 -28.29 12.48 7.57
N VAL A 9 -27.97 13.46 6.71
CA VAL A 9 -26.76 13.39 5.87
C VAL A 9 -25.52 13.36 6.75
N LEU A 10 -25.40 14.30 7.69
CA LEU A 10 -24.21 14.45 8.54
C LEU A 10 -24.00 13.21 9.42
N SER A 11 -25.06 12.65 10.01
CA SER A 11 -24.99 11.40 10.77
C SER A 11 -24.63 10.19 9.89
N GLY A 12 -25.06 10.17 8.62
CA GLY A 12 -24.62 9.16 7.64
C GLY A 12 -23.10 9.17 7.40
N TRP A 13 -22.49 10.36 7.35
CA TRP A 13 -21.03 10.52 7.23
C TRP A 13 -20.27 10.05 8.48
N PHE A 14 -20.82 10.27 9.68
CA PHE A 14 -20.23 9.83 10.95
C PHE A 14 -20.67 8.43 11.41
N SER A 15 -21.36 7.68 10.56
CA SER A 15 -21.73 6.29 10.85
C SER A 15 -20.49 5.39 10.97
N ARG A 16 -20.57 4.37 11.84
CA ARG A 16 -19.44 3.43 12.08
C ARG A 16 -18.93 2.76 10.80
N GLU A 17 -19.78 2.62 9.78
CA GLU A 17 -19.47 2.02 8.49
C GLU A 17 -18.64 2.93 7.57
N ASN A 18 -18.76 4.25 7.74
CA ASN A 18 -18.06 5.26 6.95
C ASN A 18 -16.83 5.85 7.68
N LEU A 19 -16.67 5.58 8.98
CA LEU A 19 -15.48 5.98 9.75
C LEU A 19 -14.15 5.63 9.06
N PRO A 20 -13.93 4.42 8.51
CA PRO A 20 -12.66 4.10 7.86
C PRO A 20 -12.40 4.93 6.60
N ALA A 21 -13.45 5.30 5.87
CA ALA A 21 -13.33 6.15 4.69
C ALA A 21 -13.02 7.60 5.10
N LEU A 22 -13.73 8.11 6.12
CA LEU A 22 -13.56 9.45 6.64
C LEU A 22 -12.16 9.68 7.20
N THR A 23 -11.61 8.71 7.94
CA THR A 23 -10.23 8.80 8.42
C THR A 23 -9.22 8.79 7.27
N GLY A 24 -9.44 7.97 6.24
CA GLY A 24 -8.60 7.96 5.04
C GLY A 24 -8.56 9.30 4.33
N TYR A 25 -9.74 9.87 4.03
CA TYR A 25 -9.83 11.18 3.38
C TYR A 25 -9.26 12.31 4.27
N ALA A 26 -9.49 12.27 5.58
CA ALA A 26 -8.91 13.26 6.50
C ALA A 26 -7.37 13.23 6.47
N ILE A 27 -6.77 12.05 6.48
CA ILE A 27 -5.31 11.88 6.34
C ILE A 27 -4.84 12.42 4.99
N ALA A 28 -5.51 12.07 3.89
CA ALA A 28 -5.13 12.52 2.56
C ALA A 28 -5.19 14.06 2.43
N ILE A 29 -6.25 14.68 2.97
CA ILE A 29 -6.41 16.13 2.95
C ILE A 29 -5.33 16.79 3.81
N PHE A 30 -5.11 16.30 5.02
CA PHE A 30 -4.09 16.84 5.92
C PHE A 30 -2.69 16.77 5.29
N CYS A 31 -2.28 15.58 4.84
CA CYS A 31 -1.00 15.41 4.13
C CYS A 31 -0.93 16.26 2.86
N GLY A 32 -2.05 16.40 2.14
CA GLY A 32 -2.14 17.23 0.93
C GLY A 32 -1.88 18.72 1.20
N ILE A 33 -2.43 19.26 2.29
CA ILE A 33 -2.19 20.65 2.69
C ILE A 33 -0.72 20.87 3.03
N PHE A 34 -0.10 20.00 3.82
CA PHE A 34 1.34 20.08 4.13
C PHE A 34 2.22 19.89 2.89
N MET A 35 1.78 19.06 1.95
CA MET A 35 2.51 18.86 0.70
C MET A 35 2.52 20.13 -0.15
N LEU A 36 1.43 20.91 -0.16
CA LEU A 36 1.39 22.21 -0.84
C LEU A 36 2.32 23.23 -0.18
N THR A 37 2.41 23.24 1.15
CA THR A 37 3.35 24.12 1.86
C THR A 37 4.80 23.74 1.59
N GLU A 38 5.11 22.44 1.56
CA GLU A 38 6.44 21.96 1.22
C GLU A 38 6.80 22.21 -0.25
N LEU A 39 5.84 22.07 -1.16
CA LEU A 39 6.06 22.39 -2.57
C LEU A 39 6.46 23.85 -2.77
N TYR A 40 5.84 24.77 -2.03
CA TYR A 40 6.23 26.18 -2.04
C TYR A 40 7.67 26.38 -1.53
N SER A 41 8.04 25.73 -0.43
CA SER A 41 9.41 25.76 0.12
C SER A 41 10.43 25.20 -0.85
N ILE A 42 10.15 24.09 -1.54
CA ILE A 42 11.05 23.49 -2.55
C ILE A 42 11.24 24.46 -3.73
N LEU A 43 10.16 25.08 -4.22
CA LEU A 43 10.23 26.01 -5.35
C LEU A 43 11.01 27.30 -5.02
N THR A 44 10.90 27.79 -3.79
CA THR A 44 11.51 29.07 -3.38
C THR A 44 12.90 28.92 -2.75
N GLN A 45 13.10 27.88 -1.92
CA GLN A 45 14.32 27.68 -1.14
C GLN A 45 15.23 26.57 -1.71
N LYS A 46 14.78 25.84 -2.74
CA LYS A 46 15.49 24.66 -3.32
C LYS A 46 15.84 23.59 -2.27
N ASN A 47 14.97 23.42 -1.27
CA ASN A 47 15.12 22.37 -0.27
C ASN A 47 14.98 20.97 -0.87
N GLU A 48 15.51 19.97 -0.15
CA GLU A 48 15.42 18.56 -0.56
C GLU A 48 13.97 18.05 -0.51
N PRO A 49 13.55 17.23 -1.49
CA PRO A 49 12.16 16.80 -1.64
C PRO A 49 11.74 15.65 -0.71
N ASP A 50 12.56 15.25 0.26
CA ASP A 50 12.31 14.05 1.07
C ASP A 50 11.00 14.13 1.87
N LEU A 51 10.74 15.28 2.52
CA LEU A 51 9.50 15.48 3.26
C LEU A 51 8.28 15.50 2.33
N PHE A 52 8.42 16.09 1.14
CA PHE A 52 7.38 16.08 0.11
C PHE A 52 7.03 14.65 -0.33
N MET A 53 8.04 13.80 -0.55
CA MET A 53 7.84 12.40 -0.96
C MET A 53 7.21 11.56 0.15
N MET A 54 7.54 11.82 1.41
CA MET A 54 6.88 11.20 2.56
C MET A 54 5.41 11.62 2.70
N LEU A 55 5.11 12.90 2.51
CA LEU A 55 3.74 13.42 2.51
C LEU A 55 2.91 12.84 1.36
N LEU A 56 3.53 12.63 0.20
CA LEU A 56 2.88 11.98 -0.93
C LEU A 56 2.51 10.51 -0.65
N ALA A 57 3.33 9.77 0.11
CA ALA A 57 2.93 8.46 0.63
C ALA A 57 1.69 8.55 1.53
N GLY A 58 1.62 9.57 2.39
CA GLY A 58 0.44 9.84 3.23
C GLY A 58 -0.81 10.14 2.41
N VAL A 59 -0.68 10.91 1.31
CA VAL A 59 -1.78 11.19 0.38
C VAL A 59 -2.25 9.92 -0.33
N ILE A 60 -1.33 9.13 -0.89
CA ILE A 60 -1.64 7.88 -1.59
C ILE A 60 -2.33 6.89 -0.63
N GLY A 61 -1.76 6.69 0.56
CA GLY A 61 -2.34 5.82 1.59
C GLY A 61 -3.72 6.30 2.04
N GLY A 62 -3.87 7.60 2.31
CA GLY A 62 -5.15 8.20 2.72
C GLY A 62 -6.24 8.06 1.65
N LEU A 63 -5.91 8.27 0.37
CA LEU A 63 -6.86 8.09 -0.73
C LEU A 63 -7.29 6.63 -0.88
N ILE A 64 -6.34 5.70 -0.83
CA ILE A 64 -6.64 4.27 -0.93
C ILE A 64 -7.49 3.83 0.26
N GLN A 65 -7.19 4.29 1.48
CA GLN A 65 -8.00 4.05 2.66
C GLN A 65 -9.43 4.61 2.49
N GLY A 66 -9.54 5.84 1.96
CA GLY A 66 -10.82 6.50 1.71
C GLY A 66 -11.72 5.72 0.73
N ILE A 67 -11.13 5.21 -0.35
CA ILE A 67 -11.84 4.49 -1.41
C ILE A 67 -12.16 3.05 -0.99
N THR A 68 -11.16 2.33 -0.50
CA THR A 68 -11.26 0.87 -0.28
C THR A 68 -11.74 0.51 1.12
N ARG A 69 -11.67 1.46 2.07
CA ARG A 69 -11.94 1.25 3.50
C ARG A 69 -11.05 0.19 4.14
N ASP A 70 -9.89 -0.10 3.54
CA ASP A 70 -8.97 -1.16 3.94
C ASP A 70 -7.61 -0.62 4.38
N ALA A 71 -7.40 -0.56 5.70
CA ALA A 71 -6.22 0.05 6.30
C ALA A 71 -4.93 -0.68 5.93
N LEU A 72 -5.01 -2.01 5.76
CA LEU A 72 -3.85 -2.79 5.38
C LEU A 72 -3.44 -2.47 3.94
N LEU A 73 -4.39 -2.41 3.00
CA LEU A 73 -4.09 -2.05 1.62
C LEU A 73 -3.52 -0.62 1.51
N ALA A 74 -4.06 0.32 2.29
CA ALA A 74 -3.59 1.70 2.35
C ALA A 74 -2.14 1.81 2.83
N ILE A 75 -1.82 1.17 3.96
CA ILE A 75 -0.45 1.12 4.49
C ILE A 75 0.46 0.44 3.46
N LEU A 76 0.01 -0.66 2.88
CA LEU A 76 0.83 -1.39 1.94
C LEU A 76 1.16 -0.54 0.70
N ALA A 77 0.20 0.22 0.18
CA ALA A 77 0.42 1.09 -0.97
C ALA A 77 1.30 2.30 -0.64
N ALA A 78 1.14 2.90 0.55
CA ALA A 78 2.00 4.00 1.00
C ALA A 78 3.47 3.56 1.14
N LEU A 79 3.70 2.39 1.72
CA LEU A 79 5.04 1.79 1.79
C LEU A 79 5.59 1.45 0.40
N CYS A 80 4.74 0.97 -0.53
CA CYS A 80 5.15 0.72 -1.91
C CYS A 80 5.68 2.00 -2.56
N TRP A 81 4.98 3.12 -2.38
CA TRP A 81 5.43 4.42 -2.87
C TRP A 81 6.81 4.80 -2.33
N LEU A 82 7.03 4.65 -1.01
CA LEU A 82 8.32 4.92 -0.38
C LEU A 82 9.44 4.00 -0.88
N MET A 83 9.14 2.73 -1.15
CA MET A 83 10.10 1.79 -1.74
C MET A 83 10.47 2.19 -3.18
N ILE A 84 9.50 2.64 -3.99
CA ILE A 84 9.75 3.16 -5.35
C ILE A 84 10.64 4.39 -5.29
N TYR A 85 10.35 5.33 -4.39
CA TYR A 85 11.18 6.51 -4.18
C TYR A 85 12.60 6.14 -3.73
N SER A 86 12.72 5.23 -2.76
CA SER A 86 14.01 4.75 -2.25
C SER A 86 14.83 4.04 -3.32
N LEU A 87 14.18 3.30 -4.23
CA LEU A 87 14.86 2.67 -5.36
C LEU A 87 15.41 3.70 -6.35
N TRP A 88 14.67 4.80 -6.56
CA TRP A 88 15.10 5.90 -7.43
C TRP A 88 16.33 6.62 -6.88
N THR A 89 16.40 6.84 -5.56
CA THR A 89 17.51 7.56 -4.92
C THR A 89 18.81 6.75 -4.95
N ILE A 90 18.74 5.43 -4.71
CA ILE A 90 19.92 4.54 -4.65
C ILE A 90 20.33 3.94 -6.01
N ARG A 91 19.79 4.43 -7.13
CA ARG A 91 19.98 3.84 -8.48
C ARG A 91 21.44 3.68 -8.93
N GLN A 92 22.35 4.44 -8.31
CA GLN A 92 23.78 4.42 -8.60
C GLN A 92 24.54 3.27 -7.91
N SER A 93 23.97 2.67 -6.86
CA SER A 93 24.59 1.57 -6.12
C SER A 93 24.06 0.21 -6.65
N PRO A 94 24.83 -0.53 -7.45
CA PRO A 94 24.31 -1.68 -8.21
C PRO A 94 23.74 -2.79 -7.33
N VAL A 95 24.47 -3.18 -6.27
CA VAL A 95 24.06 -4.25 -5.34
C VAL A 95 22.79 -3.86 -4.56
N TRP A 96 22.78 -2.65 -3.99
CA TRP A 96 21.64 -2.16 -3.20
C TRP A 96 20.40 -1.96 -4.06
N ARG A 97 20.56 -1.49 -5.30
CA ARG A 97 19.47 -1.38 -6.27
C ARG A 97 18.84 -2.73 -6.58
N GLU A 98 19.64 -3.75 -6.85
CA GLU A 98 19.15 -5.10 -7.17
C GLU A 98 18.43 -5.75 -5.99
N LEU A 99 18.95 -5.59 -4.77
CA LEU A 99 18.30 -6.08 -3.55
C LEU A 99 16.97 -5.36 -3.30
N MET A 100 16.95 -4.03 -3.43
CA MET A 100 15.73 -3.24 -3.25
C MET A 100 14.70 -3.55 -4.34
N LEU A 101 15.12 -3.78 -5.58
CA LEU A 101 14.23 -4.17 -6.67
C LEU A 101 13.63 -5.56 -6.44
N ALA A 102 14.43 -6.53 -5.97
CA ALA A 102 13.91 -7.83 -5.56
C ALA A 102 12.86 -7.71 -4.44
N SER A 103 13.16 -6.88 -3.42
CA SER A 103 12.22 -6.63 -2.32
C SER A 103 10.93 -5.97 -2.80
N LEU A 104 11.02 -5.00 -3.73
CA LEU A 104 9.87 -4.28 -4.29
C LEU A 104 8.97 -5.22 -5.09
N ILE A 105 9.53 -6.08 -5.94
CA ILE A 105 8.71 -7.03 -6.72
C ILE A 105 8.01 -8.02 -5.79
N SER A 106 8.71 -8.59 -4.81
CA SER A 106 8.09 -9.49 -3.83
C SER A 106 7.00 -8.79 -3.02
N TYR A 107 7.22 -7.53 -2.67
CA TYR A 107 6.24 -6.70 -2.01
C TYR A 107 5.00 -6.45 -2.88
N MET A 108 5.18 -6.22 -4.19
CA MET A 108 4.09 -6.07 -5.15
C MET A 108 3.22 -7.32 -5.26
N VAL A 109 3.78 -8.52 -5.04
CA VAL A 109 2.98 -9.76 -4.97
C VAL A 109 2.00 -9.73 -3.79
N VAL A 110 2.46 -9.31 -2.61
CA VAL A 110 1.61 -9.18 -1.42
C VAL A 110 0.56 -8.09 -1.60
N LEU A 111 0.97 -6.94 -2.14
CA LEU A 111 0.06 -5.83 -2.45
C LEU A 111 -1.01 -6.27 -3.46
N GLY A 112 -0.62 -6.99 -4.51
CA GLY A 112 -1.52 -7.54 -5.52
C GLY A 112 -2.53 -8.54 -4.94
N GLY A 113 -2.07 -9.46 -4.09
CA GLY A 113 -2.98 -10.39 -3.41
C GLY A 113 -3.98 -9.70 -2.49
N ARG A 114 -3.55 -8.66 -1.76
CA ARG A 114 -4.47 -7.85 -0.94
C ARG A 114 -5.46 -7.07 -1.80
N PHE A 115 -5.00 -6.50 -2.91
CA PHE A 115 -5.85 -5.79 -3.86
C PHE A 115 -6.93 -6.72 -4.45
N ILE A 116 -6.56 -7.93 -4.88
CA ILE A 116 -7.50 -8.94 -5.38
C ILE A 116 -8.55 -9.27 -4.32
N MET A 117 -8.14 -9.50 -3.07
CA MET A 117 -9.08 -9.75 -1.96
C MET A 117 -10.11 -8.62 -1.82
N VAL A 118 -9.67 -7.36 -1.85
CA VAL A 118 -10.57 -6.19 -1.74
C VAL A 118 -11.53 -6.11 -2.93
N VAL A 119 -11.06 -6.36 -4.15
CA VAL A 119 -11.90 -6.36 -5.37
C VAL A 119 -12.95 -7.46 -5.30
N LEU A 120 -12.58 -8.67 -4.89
CA LEU A 120 -13.52 -9.78 -4.74
C LEU A 120 -14.55 -9.51 -3.65
N GLU A 121 -14.15 -8.92 -2.52
CA GLU A 121 -15.09 -8.50 -1.48
C GLU A 121 -16.07 -7.44 -1.97
N TRP A 122 -15.58 -6.46 -2.74
CA TRP A 122 -16.44 -5.42 -3.32
C TRP A 122 -17.44 -6.02 -4.32
N HIS A 123 -16.98 -6.91 -5.20
CA HIS A 123 -17.82 -7.61 -6.17
C HIS A 123 -18.86 -8.52 -5.48
N ALA A 124 -18.50 -9.18 -4.38
CA ALA A 124 -19.44 -9.98 -3.60
C ALA A 124 -20.57 -9.12 -3.00
N ARG A 125 -20.24 -7.95 -2.47
CA ARG A 125 -21.25 -7.04 -1.88
C ARG A 125 -22.21 -6.47 -2.92
N THR A 126 -21.75 -6.21 -4.14
CA THR A 126 -22.59 -5.62 -5.19
C THR A 126 -23.50 -6.65 -5.85
N HIS A 127 -23.01 -7.87 -6.10
CA HIS A 127 -23.78 -8.90 -6.80
C HIS A 127 -24.57 -9.85 -5.89
N PHE A 128 -24.16 -10.00 -4.62
CA PHE A 128 -24.81 -10.88 -3.66
C PHE A 128 -25.09 -10.15 -2.34
N PRO A 129 -26.01 -9.16 -2.33
CA PRO A 129 -26.24 -8.28 -1.18
C PRO A 129 -26.80 -9.01 0.06
N TRP A 130 -27.35 -10.21 -0.12
CA TRP A 130 -27.84 -11.10 0.94
C TRP A 130 -26.71 -11.86 1.67
N VAL A 131 -25.47 -11.80 1.17
CA VAL A 131 -24.33 -12.48 1.81
C VAL A 131 -23.77 -11.61 2.92
N THR A 132 -23.98 -12.04 4.17
CA THR A 132 -23.46 -11.39 5.39
C THR A 132 -21.95 -11.47 5.54
N HIS A 133 -21.30 -12.45 4.90
CA HIS A 133 -19.85 -12.66 4.97
C HIS A 133 -19.20 -12.66 3.57
N PRO A 134 -19.04 -11.48 2.94
CA PRO A 134 -18.48 -11.36 1.59
C PRO A 134 -17.04 -11.91 1.46
N LYS A 135 -16.29 -11.95 2.57
CA LYS A 135 -14.92 -12.50 2.62
C LYS A 135 -14.84 -14.01 2.40
N GLN A 136 -15.94 -14.72 2.67
CA GLN A 136 -16.03 -16.18 2.60
C GLN A 136 -16.64 -16.66 1.28
N VAL A 137 -17.04 -15.75 0.39
CA VAL A 137 -17.57 -16.13 -0.93
C VAL A 137 -16.42 -16.68 -1.77
N PRO A 138 -16.49 -17.95 -2.21
CA PRO A 138 -15.45 -18.53 -3.02
C PRO A 138 -15.56 -18.02 -4.46
N TYR A 139 -14.46 -17.47 -4.97
CA TYR A 139 -14.27 -17.16 -6.37
C TYR A 139 -13.20 -18.08 -6.94
N TRP A 140 -13.54 -18.82 -8.00
CA TRP A 140 -12.68 -19.85 -8.58
C TRP A 140 -12.21 -20.91 -7.55
N GLY A 141 -13.09 -21.28 -6.63
CA GLY A 141 -12.80 -22.28 -5.58
C GLY A 141 -11.99 -21.76 -4.40
N LEU A 142 -11.64 -20.47 -4.37
CA LEU A 142 -10.84 -19.84 -3.32
C LEU A 142 -11.54 -18.60 -2.75
N THR A 143 -11.51 -18.45 -1.44
CA THR A 143 -11.97 -17.24 -0.74
C THR A 143 -10.97 -16.09 -0.92
N GLY A 144 -11.42 -14.84 -0.76
CA GLY A 144 -10.52 -13.67 -0.81
C GLY A 144 -9.37 -13.77 0.20
N GLN A 145 -9.63 -14.32 1.39
CA GLN A 145 -8.60 -14.56 2.40
C GLN A 145 -7.57 -15.61 1.96
N GLN A 146 -8.00 -16.66 1.24
CA GLN A 146 -7.09 -17.66 0.68
C GLN A 146 -6.22 -17.07 -0.44
N TRP A 147 -6.78 -16.21 -1.30
CA TRP A 147 -6.00 -15.48 -2.30
C TRP A 147 -4.89 -14.63 -1.67
N PHE A 148 -5.22 -13.88 -0.61
CA PHE A 148 -4.22 -13.14 0.15
C PHE A 148 -3.20 -14.07 0.82
N GLY A 149 -3.64 -15.16 1.45
CA GLY A 149 -2.75 -16.14 2.08
C GLY A 149 -1.78 -16.80 1.09
N ILE A 150 -2.22 -17.10 -0.13
CA ILE A 150 -1.35 -17.61 -1.20
C ILE A 150 -0.29 -16.58 -1.56
N SER A 151 -0.68 -15.32 -1.77
CA SER A 151 0.28 -14.25 -2.07
C SER A 151 1.31 -14.04 -0.94
N TRP A 152 0.86 -14.13 0.31
CA TRP A 152 1.69 -14.03 1.51
C TRP A 152 2.63 -15.23 1.70
N ASN A 153 2.32 -16.39 1.15
CA ASN A 153 3.25 -17.53 1.17
C ASN A 153 4.23 -17.47 -0.01
N ILE A 154 3.79 -16.99 -1.18
CA ILE A 154 4.61 -16.98 -2.39
C ILE A 154 5.66 -15.85 -2.39
N PHE A 155 5.44 -14.73 -1.68
CA PHE A 155 6.35 -13.57 -1.75
C PHE A 155 7.80 -13.90 -1.39
N ILE A 156 8.03 -14.78 -0.41
CA ILE A 156 9.39 -15.15 0.01
C ILE A 156 10.09 -15.97 -1.07
N TYR A 157 9.36 -16.85 -1.76
CA TYR A 157 9.90 -17.61 -2.88
C TYR A 157 10.22 -16.70 -4.06
N VAL A 158 9.34 -15.74 -4.37
CA VAL A 158 9.60 -14.71 -5.39
C VAL A 158 10.85 -13.90 -5.02
N PHE A 159 11.01 -13.54 -3.75
CA PHE A 159 12.19 -12.83 -3.27
C PHE A 159 13.47 -13.64 -3.48
N ILE A 160 13.47 -14.90 -3.06
CA ILE A 160 14.62 -15.81 -3.21
C ILE A 160 14.95 -16.01 -4.70
N ILE A 161 13.95 -16.24 -5.55
CA ILE A 161 14.16 -16.43 -6.99
C ILE A 161 14.77 -15.18 -7.62
N LEU A 162 14.27 -13.99 -7.30
CA LEU A 162 14.82 -12.73 -7.82
C LEU A 162 16.24 -12.48 -7.32
N CYS A 163 16.51 -12.77 -6.05
CA CYS A 163 17.86 -12.72 -5.50
C CYS A 163 18.81 -13.67 -6.22
N LEU A 164 18.39 -14.89 -6.56
CA LEU A 164 19.17 -15.83 -7.35
C LEU A 164 19.39 -15.33 -8.79
N ILE A 165 18.41 -14.67 -9.40
CA ILE A 165 18.53 -14.11 -10.76
C ILE A 165 19.52 -12.94 -10.78
N PHE A 166 19.41 -11.99 -9.83
CA PHE A 166 20.27 -10.80 -9.82
C PHE A 166 21.69 -11.12 -9.33
N PHE A 167 21.85 -11.92 -8.28
CA PHE A 167 23.15 -12.16 -7.65
C PHE A 167 23.81 -13.50 -8.06
N GLY A 168 23.07 -14.42 -8.68
CA GLY A 168 23.59 -15.71 -9.16
C GLY A 168 24.36 -16.50 -8.10
N ARG A 169 25.51 -17.07 -8.48
CA ARG A 169 26.42 -17.77 -7.54
C ARG A 169 27.04 -16.85 -6.48
N ARG A 170 27.09 -15.54 -6.73
CA ARG A 170 27.65 -14.55 -5.79
C ARG A 170 26.68 -14.21 -4.66
N PHE A 171 25.41 -14.60 -4.75
CA PHE A 171 24.42 -14.44 -3.67
C PHE A 171 24.87 -15.13 -2.38
N LEU A 172 25.43 -16.35 -2.46
CA LEU A 172 25.96 -17.09 -1.30
C LEU A 172 27.21 -16.43 -0.68
N LEU A 173 27.93 -15.62 -1.46
CA LEU A 173 29.10 -14.87 -1.01
C LEU A 173 28.68 -13.52 -0.40
N VAL A 174 27.72 -12.82 -0.99
CA VAL A 174 27.19 -11.54 -0.48
C VAL A 174 26.37 -11.76 0.79
N SER A 175 25.58 -12.85 0.88
CA SER A 175 24.84 -13.19 2.11
C SER A 175 25.76 -13.45 3.31
N ARG A 176 26.98 -13.97 3.07
CA ARG A 176 28.03 -14.12 4.08
C ARG A 176 28.69 -12.79 4.48
N LEU A 177 28.76 -11.79 3.59
CA LEU A 177 29.34 -10.48 3.86
C LEU A 177 28.34 -9.46 4.46
N THR A 178 27.03 -9.69 4.30
CA THR A 178 25.96 -8.90 4.95
C THR A 178 25.65 -9.37 6.37
N SER A 179 26.23 -10.49 6.82
CA SER A 179 26.42 -10.74 8.25
C SER A 179 27.42 -9.69 8.72
N PRO A 180 27.06 -8.70 9.56
CA PRO A 180 28.06 -7.98 10.32
C PRO A 180 28.67 -9.02 11.24
N GLN A 181 29.78 -9.63 10.80
CA GLN A 181 30.68 -10.27 11.73
C GLN A 181 31.13 -9.13 12.65
N VAL A 182 30.70 -9.22 13.90
CA VAL A 182 31.34 -8.57 15.05
C VAL A 182 32.86 -8.66 14.91
#